data_AF-A0A524G7X8-F1
#
_entry.id   AF-A0A524G7X8-F1
#
_cell.length_a   1.000
_cell.length_b   1.000
_cell.length_c   1.000
_cell.angle_alpha   90.00
_cell.angle_beta   90.00
_cell.angle_gamma   90.00
#
_symmetry.space_group_name_H-M   'P 1'
#
loop_
_entity.id
_entity.type
_entity.pdbx_description
1 polymer ?
#
loop_
_entity_poly.entity_id
_entity_poly.type
_entity_poly.pdbx_seq_one_letter_code
_entity_poly.pdbx_strand_id
1 'polypeptide(L)'
;MRQLGEFTLKLGSKREMPVEVLTDNENTIIIINCGCCAEYLSSRLPGGVLIPIASSLKTFFGERGMRNIDVNVSGVRMRRTYKGLMNDIDVPLMIKELENAVSKFTRKKKV
;
A
#
# COMPACT_ATOMS: atom_id res chain seq x y z
N MET A 1 4.71 -16.73 -9.14
CA MET A 1 4.76 -15.46 -8.38
C MET A 1 6.20 -15.06 -8.20
N ARG A 2 6.53 -13.79 -8.43
CA ARG A 2 7.85 -13.18 -8.28
C ARG A 2 7.75 -12.03 -7.27
N GLN A 3 8.73 -11.89 -6.37
CA GLN A 3 8.82 -10.73 -5.48
C GLN A 3 9.65 -9.64 -6.16
N LEU A 4 9.11 -8.42 -6.22
CA LEU A 4 9.79 -7.24 -6.77
C LEU A 4 10.47 -6.40 -5.68
N GLY A 5 9.96 -6.46 -4.44
CA GLY A 5 10.55 -5.74 -3.34
C GLY A 5 9.77 -5.86 -2.04
N GLU A 6 10.43 -5.46 -0.97
CA GLU A 6 9.89 -5.36 0.38
C GLU A 6 10.44 -4.07 1.02
N PHE A 7 9.59 -3.35 1.74
CA PHE A 7 9.96 -2.12 2.43
C PHE A 7 9.04 -1.85 3.61
N THR A 8 9.44 -0.95 4.49
CA THR A 8 8.68 -0.59 5.69
C THR A 8 8.27 0.88 5.64
N LEU A 9 6.96 1.14 5.64
CA LEU A 9 6.42 2.49 5.78
C LEU A 9 6.46 2.93 7.25
N LYS A 10 7.07 4.09 7.52
CA LYS A 10 7.12 4.69 8.85
C LYS A 10 5.94 5.63 9.06
N LEU A 11 5.00 5.24 9.93
CA LEU A 11 3.77 6.00 10.22
C LEU A 11 3.94 7.04 11.36
N GLY A 12 5.15 7.18 11.90
CA GLY A 12 5.45 8.00 13.09
C GLY A 12 5.32 7.21 14.41
N SER A 13 5.87 7.75 15.50
CA SER A 13 5.75 7.20 16.87
C SER A 13 6.02 5.69 17.00
N LYS A 14 7.13 5.20 16.41
CA LYS A 14 7.53 3.77 16.38
C LYS A 14 6.54 2.82 15.69
N ARG A 15 5.58 3.33 14.92
CA ARG A 15 4.67 2.49 14.11
C ARG A 15 5.28 2.22 12.75
N GLU A 16 5.61 0.96 12.52
CA GLU A 16 6.18 0.44 11.29
C GLU A 16 5.17 -0.45 10.57
N MET A 17 5.07 -0.27 9.26
CA MET A 17 4.12 -1.01 8.43
C MET A 17 4.86 -1.66 7.26
N PRO A 18 5.19 -2.96 7.37
CA PRO A 18 5.79 -3.71 6.28
C PRO A 18 4.87 -3.77 5.05
N VAL A 19 5.47 -3.64 3.88
CA VAL A 19 4.82 -3.71 2.57
C VAL A 19 5.64 -4.62 1.66
N GLU A 20 4.98 -5.60 1.05
CA GLU A 20 5.56 -6.49 0.07
C GLU A 20 4.92 -6.24 -1.30
N VAL A 21 5.76 -6.32 -2.33
CA VAL A 21 5.37 -6.16 -3.74
C VAL A 21 5.65 -7.45 -4.47
N LEU A 22 4.59 -8.07 -4.96
CA LEU A 22 4.65 -9.31 -5.72
C LEU A 22 4.05 -9.10 -7.11
N THR A 23 4.50 -9.90 -8.07
CA THR A 23 3.86 -10.04 -9.38
C THR A 23 3.54 -11.50 -9.66
N ASP A 24 2.45 -11.73 -10.36
CA ASP A 24 2.15 -13.02 -11.00
C ASP A 24 2.26 -12.87 -12.52
N ASN A 25 1.57 -13.71 -13.30
CA ASN A 25 1.64 -13.67 -14.77
C ASN A 25 1.01 -12.40 -15.37
N GLU A 26 0.03 -11.79 -14.69
CA GLU A 26 -0.75 -10.68 -15.26
C GLU A 26 -1.07 -9.58 -14.25
N ASN A 27 -0.74 -9.77 -12.98
CA ASN A 27 -1.14 -8.90 -11.89
C ASN A 27 0.05 -8.50 -11.02
N THR A 28 -0.09 -7.32 -10.44
CA THR A 28 0.75 -6.81 -9.35
C THR A 28 -0.04 -6.88 -8.07
N ILE A 29 0.54 -7.49 -7.04
CA ILE A 29 -0.07 -7.72 -5.75
C ILE A 29 0.73 -6.94 -4.69
N ILE A 30 0.04 -6.08 -3.97
CA ILE A 30 0.60 -5.32 -2.85
C ILE A 30 0.05 -5.90 -1.56
N ILE A 31 0.94 -6.38 -0.69
CA ILE A 31 0.58 -6.88 0.64
C ILE A 31 1.06 -5.85 1.66
N ILE A 32 0.14 -5.35 2.48
CA ILE A 32 0.41 -4.37 3.53
C ILE A 32 0.12 -5.03 4.87
N ASN A 33 1.11 -5.11 5.75
CA ASN A 33 0.93 -5.59 7.11
C ASN A 33 0.57 -4.43 8.04
N CYS A 34 -0.73 -4.23 8.24
CA CYS A 34 -1.29 -3.17 9.07
C CYS A 34 -1.27 -3.50 10.57
N GLY A 35 -0.41 -4.40 11.06
CA GLY A 35 -0.36 -4.78 12.49
C GLY A 35 -0.19 -3.60 13.46
N CYS A 36 0.55 -2.56 13.05
CA CYS A 36 0.75 -1.34 13.83
C CYS A 36 -0.47 -0.39 13.86
N CYS A 37 -1.50 -0.70 13.08
CA CYS A 37 -2.71 0.10 12.92
C CYS A 37 -3.94 -0.75 12.61
N ALA A 38 -4.02 -1.94 13.23
CA ALA A 38 -5.10 -2.89 13.01
C ALA A 38 -6.49 -2.28 13.31
N GLU A 39 -6.54 -1.27 14.19
CA GLU A 39 -7.74 -0.49 14.48
C GLU A 39 -8.34 0.23 13.26
N TYR A 40 -7.55 0.45 12.21
CA TYR A 40 -7.99 1.10 10.97
C TYR A 40 -8.35 0.10 9.86
N LEU A 41 -8.17 -1.20 10.08
CA LEU A 41 -8.69 -2.27 9.22
C LEU A 41 -10.11 -2.65 9.66
N SER A 42 -11.11 -1.81 9.35
CA SER A 42 -12.51 -2.23 9.50
C SER A 42 -12.99 -2.92 8.23
N SER A 43 -13.89 -3.90 8.39
CA SER A 43 -14.19 -5.05 7.51
C SER A 43 -14.37 -4.82 6.00
N ARG A 44 -14.47 -3.59 5.49
CA ARG A 44 -14.56 -3.31 4.03
C ARG A 44 -13.94 -1.98 3.58
N LEU A 45 -13.53 -1.09 4.49
CA LEU A 45 -13.05 0.24 4.12
C LEU A 45 -11.80 0.61 4.92
N PRO A 46 -10.68 1.01 4.27
CA PRO A 46 -9.51 1.49 4.98
C PRO A 46 -9.87 2.73 5.80
N GLY A 47 -9.55 2.73 7.10
CA GLY A 47 -9.68 3.88 7.98
C GLY A 47 -8.35 4.62 8.16
N GLY A 48 -8.40 5.83 8.75
CA GLY A 48 -7.21 6.56 9.20
C GLY A 48 -6.10 6.66 8.16
N VAL A 49 -4.90 6.18 8.53
CA VAL A 49 -3.70 6.24 7.68
C VAL A 49 -3.73 5.26 6.50
N LEU A 50 -4.63 4.29 6.49
CA LEU A 50 -4.80 3.37 5.36
C LEU A 50 -5.52 4.04 4.18
N ILE A 51 -6.31 5.10 4.42
CA ILE A 51 -6.98 5.89 3.37
C ILE A 51 -5.97 6.53 2.41
N PRO A 52 -5.01 7.36 2.86
CA PRO A 52 -4.05 8.00 1.96
C PRO A 52 -3.17 6.99 1.23
N ILE A 53 -2.86 5.85 1.84
CA ILE A 53 -2.09 4.77 1.21
C ILE A 53 -2.90 4.10 0.11
N ALA A 54 -4.13 3.70 0.41
CA ALA A 54 -5.05 3.14 -0.57
C ALA A 54 -5.27 4.07 -1.76
N SER A 55 -5.42 5.37 -1.50
CA SER A 55 -5.58 6.40 -2.52
C SER A 55 -4.32 6.57 -3.36
N SER A 56 -3.15 6.64 -2.72
CA SER A 56 -1.85 6.80 -3.41
C SER A 56 -1.57 5.60 -4.32
N LEU A 57 -1.80 4.37 -3.86
CA LEU A 57 -1.69 3.17 -4.72
C LEU A 57 -2.66 3.24 -5.90
N LYS A 58 -3.92 3.62 -5.66
CA LYS A 58 -4.92 3.75 -6.74
C LYS A 58 -4.46 4.74 -7.81
N THR A 59 -3.92 5.90 -7.41
CA THR A 59 -3.39 6.89 -8.35
C THR A 59 -2.15 6.36 -9.08
N PHE A 60 -1.16 5.85 -8.34
CA PHE A 60 0.10 5.35 -8.90
C PHE A 60 -0.10 4.28 -9.96
N PHE A 61 -0.98 3.31 -9.69
CA PHE A 61 -1.31 2.24 -10.62
C PHE A 61 -2.25 2.72 -11.73
N GLY A 62 -3.19 3.62 -11.43
CA GLY A 62 -4.11 4.19 -12.42
C GLY A 62 -3.40 4.99 -13.52
N GLU A 63 -2.38 5.79 -13.16
CA GLU A 63 -1.54 6.52 -14.12
C GLU A 63 -0.77 5.60 -15.07
N ARG A 64 -0.58 4.33 -14.67
CA ARG A 64 0.07 3.28 -15.47
C ARG A 64 -0.93 2.38 -16.20
N GLY A 65 -2.21 2.75 -16.24
CA GLY A 65 -3.26 1.96 -16.86
C GLY A 65 -3.63 0.67 -16.10
N MET A 66 -3.17 0.52 -14.86
CA MET A 66 -3.44 -0.67 -14.05
C MET A 66 -4.68 -0.46 -13.18
N ARG A 67 -5.64 -1.39 -13.26
CA ARG A 67 -6.90 -1.33 -12.50
C ARG A 67 -6.82 -2.21 -11.25
N ASN A 68 -7.34 -1.73 -10.13
CA ASN A 68 -7.54 -2.57 -8.96
C ASN A 68 -8.68 -3.57 -9.24
N ILE A 69 -8.39 -4.86 -9.12
CA ILE A 69 -9.33 -5.96 -9.40
C ILE A 69 -9.75 -6.73 -8.15
N ASP A 70 -8.99 -6.66 -7.07
CA ASP A 70 -9.30 -7.35 -5.82
C ASP A 70 -8.71 -6.61 -4.62
N VAL A 71 -9.48 -6.58 -3.54
CA VAL A 71 -9.02 -6.12 -2.23
C VAL A 71 -9.44 -7.17 -1.21
N ASN A 72 -8.45 -7.80 -0.58
CA ASN A 72 -8.67 -8.81 0.44
C ASN A 72 -8.03 -8.36 1.75
N VAL A 73 -8.75 -8.51 2.86
CA VAL A 73 -8.23 -8.26 4.20
C VAL A 73 -8.31 -9.56 4.98
N SER A 74 -7.18 -10.01 5.52
CA SER A 74 -7.06 -11.24 6.30
C SER A 74 -6.25 -10.95 7.56
N GLY A 75 -6.95 -10.88 8.70
CA GLY A 75 -6.35 -10.46 9.97
C GLY A 75 -5.78 -9.04 9.87
N VAL A 76 -4.48 -8.91 10.12
CA VAL A 76 -3.76 -7.62 10.04
C VAL A 76 -3.21 -7.31 8.65
N ARG A 77 -3.41 -8.19 7.66
CA ARG A 77 -2.87 -8.03 6.31
C ARG A 77 -3.94 -7.53 5.35
N MET A 78 -3.63 -6.47 4.60
CA MET A 78 -4.42 -6.02 3.46
C MET A 78 -3.66 -6.35 2.17
N ARG A 79 -4.30 -7.14 1.31
CA ARG A 79 -3.83 -7.43 -0.04
C ARG A 79 -4.62 -6.63 -1.06
N ARG A 80 -3.93 -5.98 -1.99
CA ARG A 80 -4.54 -5.30 -3.14
C ARG A 80 -3.95 -5.85 -4.43
N THR A 81 -4.81 -6.25 -5.35
CA THR A 81 -4.40 -6.82 -6.62
C THR A 81 -4.74 -5.84 -7.74
N TYR A 82 -3.75 -5.53 -8.56
CA TYR A 82 -3.85 -4.64 -9.71
C TYR A 82 -3.60 -5.45 -10.99
N LYS A 83 -4.48 -5.31 -11.98
CA LYS A 83 -4.29 -5.90 -13.31
C LYS A 83 -3.22 -5.12 -14.06
N GLY A 84 -2.14 -5.79 -14.45
CA GLY A 84 -0.94 -5.21 -15.04
C GLY A 84 0.32 -5.58 -14.25
N LEU A 85 1.45 -5.63 -14.95
CA LEU A 85 2.74 -5.99 -14.38
C LEU A 85 3.56 -4.73 -14.10
N MET A 86 3.94 -4.57 -12.83
CA MET A 86 4.89 -3.56 -12.41
C MET A 86 6.32 -4.04 -12.67
N ASN A 87 7.22 -3.12 -13.02
CA ASN A 87 8.63 -3.43 -13.21
C ASN A 87 9.46 -3.07 -11.97
N ASP A 88 10.66 -3.64 -11.85
CA ASP A 88 11.57 -3.37 -10.73
C ASP A 88 11.91 -1.87 -10.61
N ILE A 89 11.95 -1.14 -11.73
CA ILE A 89 12.22 0.31 -11.80
C ILE A 89 11.11 1.18 -11.18
N ASP A 90 9.89 0.65 -11.07
CA ASP A 90 8.73 1.37 -10.53
C ASP A 90 8.66 1.27 -9.00
N VAL A 91 9.32 0.26 -8.40
CA VAL A 91 9.28 0.01 -6.95
C VAL A 91 9.74 1.25 -6.16
N PRO A 92 10.88 1.90 -6.46
CA PRO A 92 11.32 3.09 -5.72
C PRO A 92 10.37 4.28 -5.87
N LEU A 93 9.72 4.42 -7.03
CA LEU A 93 8.74 5.49 -7.27
C LEU A 93 7.49 5.27 -6.42
N MET A 94 7.00 4.02 -6.36
CA MET A 94 5.87 3.66 -5.52
C MET A 94 6.16 3.90 -4.04
N ILE A 95 7.35 3.50 -3.56
CA ILE A 95 7.78 3.72 -2.18
C ILE A 95 7.70 5.22 -1.84
N LYS A 96 8.28 6.07 -2.69
CA LYS A 96 8.29 7.52 -2.48
C LYS A 96 6.88 8.11 -2.43
N GLU A 97 5.97 7.67 -3.31
CA GLU A 97 4.58 8.12 -3.30
C GLU A 97 3.85 7.74 -2.01
N LEU A 98 4.07 6.51 -1.53
CA LEU A 98 3.49 6.03 -0.28
C LEU A 98 4.05 6.76 0.95
N GLU A 99 5.36 6.96 1.01
CA GLU A 99 6.01 7.73 2.08
C GLU A 99 5.49 9.16 2.11
N ASN A 100 5.32 9.79 0.94
CA ASN A 100 4.74 11.12 0.83
C ASN A 100 3.30 11.17 1.33
N ALA A 101 2.48 10.17 0.97
CA ALA A 101 1.08 10.07 1.40
C ALA A 101 0.97 9.94 2.93
N VAL A 102 1.80 9.09 3.52
CA VAL A 102 1.88 8.90 4.98
C VAL A 102 2.39 10.17 5.68
N SER A 103 3.46 10.78 5.17
CA SER A 103 4.04 12.01 5.72
C SER A 103 3.03 13.17 5.72
N LYS A 104 2.29 13.35 4.62
CA LYS A 104 1.22 14.37 4.53
C LYS A 104 0.12 14.13 5.57
N PHE A 105 -0.32 12.88 5.74
CA PHE A 105 -1.37 12.52 6.70
C PHE A 105 -0.92 12.74 8.15
N THR A 106 0.29 12.29 8.50
CA THR A 106 0.86 12.40 9.84
C THR A 106 1.15 13.86 10.23
N ARG A 107 1.62 14.69 9.28
CA ARG A 107 1.77 16.15 9.51
C ARG A 107 0.43 16.85 9.73
N LYS A 108 -0.62 16.46 9.00
CA LYS A 108 -1.97 17.05 9.18
C LYS A 108 -2.58 16.76 10.55
N LYS A 109 -2.17 15.68 11.21
CA LYS A 109 -2.66 15.28 12.54
C LYS A 109 -2.01 16.03 13.71
N LYS A 110 -1.09 16.97 13.44
CA LYS A 110 -0.32 17.72 14.44
C LYS A 110 -1.01 19.03 14.89
N VAL A 111 -2.34 19.14 14.73
CA VAL A 111 -3.16 20.29 15.15
C VAL A 111 -4.17 19.83 16.18
#